data_AF-A0ABD5LUQ6-F1
#
_entry.id   AF-A0ABD5LUQ6-F1
#
_cell.length_a   1.000
_cell.length_b   1.000
_cell.length_c   1.000
_cell.angle_alpha   90.00
_cell.angle_beta   90.00
_cell.angle_gamma   90.00
#
_symmetry.space_group_name_H-M   'P 1'
#
loop_
_entity.id
_entity.type
_entity.pdbx_description
1 polymer ?
#
loop_
_entity_poly.entity_id
_entity_poly.type
_entity_poly.pdbx_seq_one_letter_code
_entity_poly.pdbx_strand_id
1 'polypeptide(L)'
;MNKYITLGCLSALLYTSTAFAEYRADTTTRTVSYNNPIYVSRTAPILTELATIDLGTMYGWTWWNITGPVQAGIYLPGYISASSPKVGSAYVRELGTSGIGYTLHGTITVGCTGSAYVDGLYNVDGNYSNRLICTSNLNRSSYTASLKMTLYKLRNNIKSQTIPSTWVAMLILYHNGDLSPVTILAALNQRFTLIPLILFPVAVKLSIIILMFL
;
A
#
# COMPACT_ATOMS: atom_id res chain seq x y z
N MET A 1 -17.80 20.98 64.72
CA MET A 1 -17.11 19.73 64.32
C MET A 1 -17.92 19.04 63.22
N ASN A 2 -17.24 18.27 62.37
CA ASN A 2 -17.69 17.55 61.16
C ASN A 2 -17.81 18.35 59.85
N LYS A 3 -16.64 18.73 59.31
CA LYS A 3 -16.38 19.01 57.89
C LYS A 3 -15.51 17.89 57.30
N TYR A 4 -15.99 16.66 57.21
CA TYR A 4 -15.31 15.60 56.46
C TYR A 4 -16.36 14.63 55.95
N ILE A 5 -16.10 13.96 54.83
CA ILE A 5 -17.02 13.13 54.03
C ILE A 5 -17.73 13.89 52.89
N THR A 6 -16.98 14.65 52.09
CA THR A 6 -17.29 14.83 50.64
C THR A 6 -16.05 14.80 49.75
N LEU A 7 -14.93 14.24 50.24
CA LEU A 7 -13.66 14.15 49.50
C LEU A 7 -13.27 12.71 49.10
N GLY A 8 -14.22 11.76 49.08
CA GLY A 8 -13.94 10.37 48.67
C GLY A 8 -14.32 10.04 47.22
N CYS A 9 -15.26 10.77 46.61
CA CYS A 9 -15.79 10.44 45.27
C CYS A 9 -15.23 11.31 44.14
N LEU A 10 -14.46 12.36 44.43
CA LEU A 10 -13.85 13.24 43.40
C LEU A 10 -12.43 12.83 43.01
N SER A 11 -11.76 11.99 43.79
CA SER A 11 -10.41 11.49 43.51
C SER A 11 -10.38 10.25 42.61
N ALA A 12 -11.52 9.60 42.38
CA ALA A 12 -11.63 8.44 41.47
C ALA A 12 -11.93 8.84 40.00
N LEU A 13 -12.18 10.12 39.72
CA LEU A 13 -12.57 10.62 38.38
C LEU A 13 -11.39 11.14 37.54
N LEU A 14 -10.15 11.08 38.03
CA LEU A 14 -8.99 11.74 37.39
C LEU A 14 -7.91 10.80 36.83
N TYR A 15 -8.14 9.50 36.71
CA TYR A 15 -7.14 8.56 36.17
C TYR A 15 -7.64 7.59 35.10
N THR A 16 -8.60 7.99 34.27
CA THR A 16 -8.79 7.35 32.97
C THR A 16 -8.20 8.25 31.89
N SER A 17 -6.87 8.26 31.76
CA SER A 17 -6.27 8.67 30.49
C SER A 17 -6.56 7.54 29.50
N THR A 18 -7.75 7.51 28.91
CA THR A 18 -7.99 6.71 27.71
C THR A 18 -7.18 7.37 26.62
N ALA A 19 -5.92 6.95 26.49
CA ALA A 19 -5.07 7.40 25.41
C ALA A 19 -5.71 6.88 24.11
N PHE A 20 -6.11 7.81 23.24
CA PHE A 20 -6.77 7.46 21.99
C PHE A 20 -5.82 6.68 21.08
N ALA A 21 -6.39 5.80 20.26
CA ALA A 21 -5.68 5.13 19.18
C ALA A 21 -5.05 6.19 18.26
N GLU A 22 -3.76 6.03 17.97
CA GLU A 22 -3.03 6.96 17.11
C GLU A 22 -2.25 6.19 16.04
N TYR A 23 -2.22 6.77 14.84
CA TYR A 23 -1.56 6.22 13.67
C TYR A 23 -0.79 7.33 12.98
N ARG A 24 0.48 7.04 12.64
CA ARG A 24 1.35 7.97 11.94
C ARG A 24 2.03 7.28 10.78
N ALA A 25 1.91 7.85 9.59
CA ALA A 25 2.71 7.44 8.45
C ALA A 25 4.12 8.05 8.58
N ASP A 26 5.15 7.20 8.54
CA ASP A 26 6.55 7.64 8.71
C ASP A 26 7.15 8.19 7.41
N THR A 27 6.58 7.81 6.27
CA THR A 27 6.93 8.35 4.96
C THR A 27 5.66 8.55 4.17
N THR A 28 5.58 9.61 3.36
CA THR A 28 4.34 9.93 2.65
C THR A 28 4.41 9.56 1.19
N THR A 29 5.58 9.49 0.57
CA THR A 29 5.76 9.03 -0.82
C THR A 29 7.18 8.52 -1.00
N ARG A 30 7.37 7.58 -1.93
CA ARG A 30 8.69 7.13 -2.40
C ARG A 30 8.68 7.09 -3.91
N THR A 31 9.59 7.83 -4.54
CA THR A 31 9.79 7.73 -5.99
C THR A 31 10.98 6.83 -6.27
N VAL A 32 10.77 5.84 -7.13
CA VAL A 32 11.82 4.94 -7.62
C VAL A 32 12.01 5.24 -9.10
N SER A 33 13.25 5.52 -9.50
CA SER A 33 13.60 5.73 -10.90
C SER A 33 14.37 4.52 -11.42
N TYR A 34 13.91 3.93 -12.51
CA TYR A 34 14.63 2.87 -13.20
C TYR A 34 15.14 3.40 -14.54
N ASN A 35 16.43 3.75 -14.57
CA ASN A 35 17.04 4.46 -15.70
C ASN A 35 17.67 3.53 -16.75
N ASN A 36 17.74 2.24 -16.47
CA ASN A 36 18.28 1.27 -17.42
C ASN A 36 17.20 0.94 -18.45
N PRO A 37 17.51 0.99 -19.76
CA PRO A 37 16.54 0.57 -20.76
C PRO A 37 16.21 -0.90 -20.63
N ILE A 38 14.91 -1.22 -20.71
CA ILE A 38 14.45 -2.61 -20.76
C ILE A 38 14.27 -3.01 -22.22
N TYR A 39 14.93 -4.09 -22.60
CA TYR A 39 14.91 -4.59 -23.96
C TYR A 39 13.89 -5.71 -24.12
N VAL A 40 12.98 -5.55 -25.09
CA VAL A 40 11.93 -6.52 -25.36
C VAL A 40 12.12 -7.13 -26.75
N SER A 41 12.32 -8.44 -26.79
CA SER A 41 12.36 -9.18 -28.05
C SER A 41 10.97 -9.28 -28.67
N ARG A 42 10.89 -9.06 -29.99
CA ARG A 42 9.65 -9.28 -30.76
C ARG A 42 9.22 -10.74 -30.76
N THR A 43 10.17 -11.67 -30.81
CA THR A 43 9.92 -13.12 -30.90
C THR A 43 9.67 -13.78 -29.54
N ALA A 44 9.99 -13.10 -28.43
CA ALA A 44 9.70 -13.61 -27.09
C ALA A 44 8.19 -13.86 -26.91
N PRO A 45 7.77 -15.00 -26.30
CA PRO A 45 6.38 -15.25 -25.98
C PRO A 45 5.74 -14.19 -25.07
N ILE A 46 4.41 -14.11 -25.09
CA ILE A 46 3.66 -13.35 -24.08
C ILE A 46 3.91 -14.00 -22.70
N LEU A 47 3.98 -13.17 -21.65
CA LEU A 47 4.36 -13.51 -20.27
C LEU A 47 5.83 -13.89 -20.06
N THR A 48 6.71 -13.66 -21.04
CA THR A 48 8.16 -13.70 -20.78
C THR A 48 8.54 -12.60 -19.77
N GLU A 49 9.29 -12.97 -18.74
CA GLU A 49 9.89 -12.02 -17.79
C GLU A 49 10.92 -11.14 -18.50
N LEU A 50 10.85 -9.84 -18.27
CA LEU A 50 11.68 -8.84 -18.92
C LEU A 50 12.71 -8.25 -17.94
N ALA A 51 12.27 -7.97 -16.72
CA ALA A 51 13.12 -7.43 -15.67
C ALA A 51 12.46 -7.60 -14.30
N THR A 52 13.28 -7.65 -13.26
CA THR A 52 12.84 -7.55 -11.88
C THR A 52 13.47 -6.30 -11.26
N ILE A 53 12.64 -5.44 -10.68
CA ILE A 53 13.00 -4.14 -10.12
C ILE A 53 12.71 -4.16 -8.62
N ASP A 54 13.73 -3.88 -7.82
CA ASP A 54 13.55 -3.64 -6.38
C ASP A 54 13.06 -2.20 -6.17
N LEU A 55 11.88 -2.06 -5.56
CA LEU A 55 11.31 -0.75 -5.22
C LEU A 55 11.81 -0.26 -3.85
N GLY A 56 12.52 -1.12 -3.14
CA GLY A 56 13.15 -0.88 -1.85
C GLY A 56 12.19 -1.03 -0.68
N THR A 57 12.71 -0.65 0.48
CA THR A 57 12.03 -0.71 1.77
C THR A 57 11.42 0.64 2.13
N MET A 58 10.21 0.61 2.69
CA MET A 58 9.44 1.75 3.14
C MET A 58 9.00 1.55 4.59
N TYR A 59 9.11 2.61 5.37
CA TYR A 59 8.54 2.67 6.72
C TYR A 59 7.08 3.10 6.57
N GLY A 60 6.18 2.14 6.79
CA GLY A 60 4.76 2.30 6.47
C GLY A 60 4.06 3.16 7.51
N TRP A 61 3.83 2.57 8.68
CA TRP A 61 3.10 3.23 9.77
C TRP A 61 3.68 2.85 11.12
N THR A 62 3.59 3.78 12.04
CA THR A 62 3.73 3.57 13.48
C THR A 62 2.38 3.81 14.16
N TRP A 63 2.00 2.94 15.10
CA TRP A 63 0.73 3.01 15.82
C TRP A 63 0.90 2.75 17.32
N TRP A 64 0.02 3.30 18.14
CA TRP A 64 0.01 3.09 19.58
C TRP A 64 -1.38 3.29 20.20
N ASN A 65 -1.52 2.82 21.44
CA ASN A 65 -2.77 2.79 22.21
C ASN A 65 -3.92 2.03 21.53
N ILE A 66 -3.59 0.95 20.82
CA ILE A 66 -4.56 0.16 20.07
C ILE A 66 -5.15 -0.96 20.92
N THR A 67 -6.46 -1.16 20.82
CA THR A 67 -7.17 -2.31 21.41
C THR A 67 -7.86 -3.11 20.31
N GLY A 68 -7.36 -4.31 20.06
CA GLY A 68 -7.83 -5.19 18.97
C GLY A 68 -6.80 -5.38 17.86
N PRO A 69 -7.12 -6.19 16.84
CA PRO A 69 -6.17 -6.51 15.78
C PRO A 69 -5.89 -5.30 14.88
N VAL A 70 -4.65 -5.23 14.40
CA VAL A 70 -4.17 -4.29 13.39
C VAL A 70 -3.67 -5.12 12.20
N GLN A 71 -4.17 -4.85 11.00
CA GLN A 71 -3.81 -5.61 9.80
C GLN A 71 -3.07 -4.72 8.81
N ALA A 72 -1.86 -5.14 8.45
CA ALA A 72 -1.03 -4.44 7.49
C ALA A 72 -1.18 -5.07 6.11
N GLY A 73 -1.27 -4.21 5.09
CA GLY A 73 -1.47 -4.64 3.72
C GLY A 73 -0.88 -3.69 2.70
N ILE A 74 -1.09 -4.04 1.44
CA ILE A 74 -0.69 -3.25 0.29
C ILE A 74 -1.88 -3.18 -0.66
N TYR A 75 -2.19 -1.97 -1.08
CA TYR A 75 -3.15 -1.66 -2.13
C TYR A 75 -2.42 -1.50 -3.46
N LEU A 76 -3.00 -2.08 -4.51
CA LEU A 76 -2.54 -1.91 -5.88
C LEU A 76 -3.42 -0.86 -6.60
N PRO A 77 -2.94 0.37 -6.86
CA PRO A 77 -3.80 1.47 -7.29
C PRO A 77 -4.40 1.28 -8.68
N GLY A 78 -5.72 1.11 -8.80
CA GLY A 78 -6.42 0.90 -10.07
C GLY A 78 -7.14 -0.44 -10.12
N TYR A 79 -7.61 -0.84 -11.31
CA TYR A 79 -8.41 -2.06 -11.49
C TYR A 79 -7.57 -3.22 -12.05
N ILE A 80 -7.66 -4.39 -11.42
CA ILE A 80 -7.24 -5.67 -11.99
C ILE A 80 -8.50 -6.45 -12.36
N SER A 81 -8.60 -6.86 -13.62
CA SER A 81 -9.65 -7.77 -14.05
C SER A 81 -9.36 -9.19 -13.57
N ALA A 82 -10.39 -9.94 -13.15
CA ALA A 82 -10.27 -11.37 -12.89
C ALA A 82 -9.83 -12.17 -14.14
N SER A 83 -10.01 -11.60 -15.34
CA SER A 83 -9.53 -12.14 -16.61
C SER A 83 -8.06 -11.79 -16.92
N SER A 84 -7.38 -11.03 -16.05
CA SER A 84 -5.97 -10.68 -16.25
C SER A 84 -5.12 -11.95 -16.26
N PRO A 85 -4.09 -12.04 -17.10
CA PRO A 85 -3.22 -13.20 -17.12
C PRO A 85 -2.52 -13.37 -15.78
N LYS A 86 -2.13 -14.61 -15.48
CA LYS A 86 -1.39 -14.96 -14.27
C LYS A 86 0.00 -15.49 -14.59
N VAL A 87 0.95 -15.17 -13.73
CA VAL A 87 2.24 -15.85 -13.65
C VAL A 87 2.32 -16.47 -12.26
N GLY A 88 2.33 -17.80 -12.20
CA GLY A 88 2.08 -18.52 -10.95
C GLY A 88 0.70 -18.19 -10.39
N SER A 89 0.64 -17.74 -9.13
CA SER A 89 -0.62 -17.29 -8.50
C SER A 89 -0.94 -15.82 -8.74
N ALA A 90 0.02 -15.02 -9.22
CA ALA A 90 -0.07 -13.57 -9.28
C ALA A 90 -0.75 -13.07 -10.56
N TYR A 91 -1.76 -12.20 -10.42
CA TYR A 91 -2.28 -11.45 -11.54
C TYR A 91 -1.24 -10.46 -12.09
N VAL A 92 -1.09 -10.45 -13.41
CA VAL A 92 -0.22 -9.51 -14.12
C VAL A 92 -1.04 -8.31 -14.56
N ARG A 93 -0.66 -7.13 -14.06
CA ARG A 93 -1.34 -5.87 -14.38
C ARG A 93 -0.61 -5.12 -15.47
N GLU A 94 -1.32 -4.60 -16.46
CA GLU A 94 -0.70 -3.75 -17.48
C GLU A 94 -0.25 -2.40 -16.88
N LEU A 95 0.99 -2.02 -17.20
CA LEU A 95 1.58 -0.75 -16.82
C LEU A 95 1.13 0.33 -17.81
N GLY A 96 0.04 1.04 -17.48
CA GLY A 96 -0.62 1.95 -18.39
C GLY A 96 -1.19 1.21 -19.61
N THR A 97 -0.91 1.71 -20.81
CA THR A 97 -1.27 1.06 -22.08
C THR A 97 -0.02 0.66 -22.88
N SER A 98 1.04 0.28 -22.18
CA SER A 98 2.38 0.06 -22.76
C SER A 98 2.54 -1.28 -23.47
N GLY A 99 1.66 -2.26 -23.21
CA GLY A 99 1.89 -3.66 -23.57
C GLY A 99 2.90 -4.39 -22.67
N ILE A 100 3.35 -3.76 -21.58
CA ILE A 100 4.14 -4.38 -20.51
C ILE A 100 3.26 -4.57 -19.28
N GLY A 101 3.32 -5.77 -18.72
CA GLY A 101 2.65 -6.13 -17.48
C GLY A 101 3.60 -6.15 -16.31
N TYR A 102 3.06 -6.11 -15.10
CA TYR A 102 3.84 -6.30 -13.89
C TYR A 102 3.09 -7.11 -12.83
N THR A 103 3.85 -7.88 -12.06
CA THR A 103 3.42 -8.39 -10.75
C THR A 103 4.14 -7.58 -9.67
N LEU A 104 3.52 -7.50 -8.50
CA LEU A 104 4.13 -6.84 -7.34
C LEU A 104 4.16 -7.85 -6.20
N HIS A 105 5.31 -8.04 -5.58
CA HIS A 105 5.47 -8.88 -4.40
C HIS A 105 5.88 -8.00 -3.22
N GLY A 106 5.12 -8.09 -2.13
CA GLY A 106 5.35 -7.33 -0.92
C GLY A 106 5.72 -8.23 0.25
N THR A 107 6.66 -7.74 1.06
CA THR A 107 7.02 -8.35 2.34
C THR A 107 6.85 -7.31 3.42
N ILE A 108 6.12 -7.65 4.48
CA ILE A 108 5.96 -6.81 5.68
C ILE A 108 6.76 -7.42 6.83
N THR A 109 7.47 -6.55 7.55
CA THR A 109 8.25 -6.88 8.74
C THR A 109 8.00 -5.84 9.84
N VAL A 110 8.29 -6.22 11.09
CA VAL A 110 8.03 -5.43 12.31
C VAL A 110 6.52 -5.32 12.62
N GLY A 111 6.14 -5.56 13.87
CA GLY A 111 4.75 -5.58 14.33
C GLY A 111 3.95 -6.81 13.88
N CYS A 112 4.16 -7.28 12.65
CA CYS A 112 3.80 -8.60 12.13
C CYS A 112 4.74 -8.99 10.98
N THR A 113 4.69 -10.26 10.55
CA THR A 113 5.50 -10.76 9.44
C THR A 113 4.63 -11.49 8.44
N GLY A 114 4.81 -11.19 7.16
CA GLY A 114 4.15 -11.90 6.08
C GLY A 114 4.67 -11.45 4.72
N SER A 115 4.41 -12.24 3.69
CA SER A 115 4.75 -11.90 2.32
C SER A 115 3.73 -12.47 1.35
N ALA A 116 3.38 -11.71 0.33
CA ALA A 116 2.46 -12.15 -0.71
C ALA A 116 2.66 -11.36 -2.00
N TYR A 117 2.17 -11.94 -3.10
CA TYR A 117 1.85 -11.12 -4.27
C TYR A 117 0.72 -10.14 -3.92
N VAL A 118 0.88 -8.91 -4.40
CA VAL A 118 -0.10 -7.83 -4.30
C VAL A 118 -0.93 -7.87 -5.57
N ASP A 119 -1.67 -8.96 -5.73
CA ASP A 119 -2.54 -9.25 -6.86
C ASP A 119 -4.01 -9.07 -6.52
N GLY A 120 -4.29 -8.74 -5.25
CA GLY A 120 -5.62 -8.46 -4.77
C GLY A 120 -6.46 -9.71 -4.59
N LEU A 121 -6.42 -10.29 -3.38
CA LEU A 121 -7.51 -11.04 -2.73
C LEU A 121 -7.09 -11.59 -1.36
N TYR A 122 -7.17 -10.73 -0.36
CA TYR A 122 -7.56 -10.98 1.04
C TYR A 122 -7.85 -9.58 1.60
N ASN A 123 -9.08 -9.10 1.40
CA ASN A 123 -9.54 -7.74 1.71
C ASN A 123 -10.60 -7.79 2.82
N VAL A 124 -10.75 -6.69 3.57
CA VAL A 124 -11.75 -6.57 4.65
C VAL A 124 -12.91 -5.67 4.23
N ASP A 125 -12.66 -4.79 3.27
CA ASP A 125 -13.57 -3.78 2.75
C ASP A 125 -14.21 -4.17 1.40
N GLY A 126 -14.02 -5.42 0.94
CA GLY A 126 -14.50 -5.88 -0.37
C GLY A 126 -13.75 -5.31 -1.57
N ASN A 127 -12.70 -4.50 -1.37
CA ASN A 127 -11.92 -3.94 -2.44
C ASN A 127 -10.92 -4.97 -2.97
N TYR A 128 -11.17 -5.46 -4.19
CA TYR A 128 -10.33 -6.46 -4.83
C TYR A 128 -8.89 -6.03 -5.03
N SER A 129 -8.58 -4.74 -5.06
CA SER A 129 -7.21 -4.24 -5.22
C SER A 129 -6.42 -4.18 -3.90
N ASN A 130 -7.05 -4.49 -2.76
CA ASN A 130 -6.41 -4.57 -1.45
C ASN A 130 -5.94 -6.00 -1.15
N ARG A 131 -4.72 -6.12 -0.64
CA ARG A 131 -4.20 -7.37 -0.08
C ARG A 131 -3.68 -7.13 1.33
N LEU A 132 -4.34 -7.73 2.32
CA LEU A 132 -3.78 -7.90 3.65
C LEU A 132 -2.69 -8.97 3.62
N ILE A 133 -1.60 -8.69 4.34
CA ILE A 133 -0.42 -9.55 4.35
C ILE A 133 -0.20 -10.16 5.73
N CYS A 134 -0.39 -9.39 6.80
CA CYS A 134 -0.29 -9.91 8.16
C CYS A 134 -1.15 -9.14 9.17
N THR A 135 -1.36 -9.76 10.33
CA THR A 135 -2.12 -9.22 11.46
C THR A 135 -1.22 -9.14 12.69
N SER A 136 -1.36 -8.06 13.46
CA SER A 136 -0.72 -7.83 14.75
C SER A 136 -1.77 -7.67 15.84
N ASN A 137 -1.51 -8.19 17.03
CA ASN A 137 -2.33 -7.96 18.23
C ASN A 137 -1.62 -7.05 19.25
N LEU A 138 -0.58 -6.34 18.82
CA LEU A 138 0.19 -5.44 19.69
C LEU A 138 -0.58 -4.13 19.91
N ASN A 139 -0.53 -3.62 21.14
CA ASN A 139 -1.11 -2.31 21.47
C ASN A 139 -0.32 -1.13 20.88
N ARG A 140 0.93 -1.35 20.47
CA ARG A 140 1.79 -0.40 19.77
C ARG A 140 2.82 -1.13 18.91
N SER A 141 3.10 -0.61 17.73
CA SER A 141 4.21 -1.09 16.90
C SER A 141 4.45 -0.16 15.72
N SER A 142 5.36 -0.57 14.84
CA SER A 142 5.45 -0.05 13.49
C SER A 142 5.48 -1.22 12.50
N TYR A 143 5.31 -0.92 11.22
CA TYR A 143 5.53 -1.90 10.16
C TYR A 143 6.34 -1.31 9.02
N THR A 144 7.18 -2.15 8.48
CA THR A 144 8.08 -1.86 7.36
C THR A 144 7.69 -2.75 6.19
N ALA A 145 7.64 -2.20 4.98
CA ALA A 145 7.26 -2.92 3.78
C ALA A 145 8.37 -2.85 2.73
N SER A 146 8.79 -4.00 2.21
CA SER A 146 9.69 -4.10 1.06
C SER A 146 8.91 -4.56 -0.16
N LEU A 147 9.13 -3.91 -1.30
CA LEU A 147 8.42 -4.18 -2.54
C LEU A 147 9.36 -4.57 -3.67
N LYS A 148 8.99 -5.62 -4.41
CA LYS A 148 9.67 -6.03 -5.63
C LYS A 148 8.66 -6.14 -6.77
N MET A 149 8.99 -5.57 -7.92
CA MET A 149 8.15 -5.58 -9.10
C MET A 149 8.83 -6.40 -10.21
N THR A 150 8.10 -7.35 -10.80
CA THR A 150 8.58 -8.12 -11.95
C THR A 150 7.77 -7.76 -13.18
N LEU A 151 8.46 -7.45 -14.28
CA LEU A 151 7.88 -7.00 -15.54
C LEU A 151 7.78 -8.14 -16.55
N TYR A 152 6.68 -8.14 -17.31
CA TYR A 152 6.37 -9.19 -18.27
C TYR A 152 5.90 -8.60 -19.60
N LYS A 153 6.17 -9.31 -20.70
CA LYS A 153 5.60 -9.00 -22.02
C LYS A 153 4.11 -9.31 -22.03
N LEU A 154 3.22 -8.35 -22.36
CA LEU A 154 1.77 -8.60 -22.48
C LEU A 154 1.25 -8.60 -23.91
N ARG A 155 1.99 -8.01 -24.87
CA ARG A 155 1.56 -7.90 -26.26
C ARG A 155 2.70 -8.25 -27.21
N ASN A 156 2.37 -8.79 -28.38
CA ASN A 156 3.36 -9.10 -29.42
C ASN A 156 4.03 -7.84 -29.97
N ASN A 157 3.26 -6.76 -30.13
CA ASN A 157 3.72 -5.49 -30.67
C ASN A 157 3.80 -4.43 -29.58
N ILE A 158 4.99 -4.24 -29.02
CA ILE A 158 5.29 -3.21 -28.02
C ILE A 158 6.14 -2.13 -28.67
N LYS A 159 5.72 -0.87 -28.58
CA LYS A 159 6.51 0.25 -29.11
C LYS A 159 7.60 0.62 -28.10
N SER A 160 8.75 1.05 -28.61
CA SER A 160 9.75 1.76 -27.78
C SER A 160 9.09 3.01 -27.20
N GLN A 161 9.20 3.20 -25.89
CA GLN A 161 8.48 4.24 -25.17
C GLN A 161 9.12 4.52 -23.81
N THR A 162 8.91 5.72 -23.29
CA THR A 162 9.14 6.01 -21.87
C THR A 162 7.80 5.91 -21.15
N ILE A 163 7.75 5.10 -20.09
CA ILE A 163 6.56 4.99 -19.26
C ILE A 163 6.53 6.19 -18.32
N PRO A 164 5.47 7.02 -18.37
CA PRO A 164 5.34 8.14 -17.47
C PRO A 164 5.24 7.65 -16.02
N SER A 165 5.68 8.52 -15.13
CA SER A 165 5.74 8.24 -13.71
C SER A 165 4.35 7.85 -13.16
N THR A 166 4.18 6.61 -12.68
CA THR A 166 2.87 6.06 -12.26
C THR A 166 2.91 5.46 -10.86
N TRP A 167 1.74 5.44 -10.21
CA TRP A 167 1.57 4.84 -8.89
C TRP A 167 1.40 3.32 -9.00
N VAL A 168 2.28 2.58 -8.35
CA VAL A 168 2.29 1.11 -8.44
C VAL A 168 1.89 0.42 -7.15
N ALA A 169 1.92 1.11 -6.01
CA ALA A 169 1.56 0.55 -4.71
C ALA A 169 1.19 1.67 -3.72
N MET A 170 0.32 1.34 -2.75
CA MET A 170 0.07 2.13 -1.56
C MET A 170 0.08 1.21 -0.33
N LEU A 171 0.71 1.64 0.76
CA LEU A 171 0.70 0.91 2.02
C LEU A 171 -0.58 1.24 2.80
N ILE A 172 -1.26 0.21 3.33
CA ILE A 172 -2.54 0.33 4.03
C ILE A 172 -2.49 -0.36 5.40
N LEU A 173 -3.22 0.21 6.36
CA LEU A 173 -3.38 -0.31 7.71
C LEU A 173 -4.87 -0.33 8.06
N TYR A 174 -5.34 -1.44 8.62
CA TYR A 174 -6.72 -1.62 9.09
C TYR A 174 -6.75 -1.87 10.58
N HIS A 175 -7.80 -1.38 11.24
CA HIS A 175 -8.06 -1.63 12.65
C HIS A 175 -9.56 -1.78 12.89
N ASN A 176 -9.96 -2.85 13.59
CA ASN A 176 -11.35 -3.10 14.03
C ASN A 176 -12.42 -3.00 12.91
N GLY A 177 -12.11 -3.41 11.68
CA GLY A 177 -13.07 -3.40 10.57
C GLY A 177 -13.28 -2.03 9.92
N ASP A 178 -12.79 -0.96 10.54
CA ASP A 178 -12.67 0.33 9.89
C ASP A 178 -11.34 0.38 9.12
N LEU A 179 -11.46 0.72 7.84
CA LEU A 179 -10.34 1.27 7.12
C LEU A 179 -9.80 2.48 7.93
N SER A 180 -8.50 2.73 7.86
CA SER A 180 -8.05 4.12 7.76
C SER A 180 -7.90 4.45 6.28
N PRO A 181 -9.00 4.74 5.52
CA PRO A 181 -8.88 5.10 4.13
C PRO A 181 -8.86 6.62 4.04
N VAL A 182 -8.09 7.17 3.13
CA VAL A 182 -8.45 8.49 2.61
C VAL A 182 -8.28 8.46 1.11
N THR A 183 -9.36 8.85 0.49
CA THR A 183 -9.52 9.11 -0.92
C THR A 183 -9.61 10.62 -1.04
N ILE A 184 -8.81 11.27 -1.91
CA ILE A 184 -9.20 12.54 -2.52
C ILE A 184 -8.84 12.50 -4.00
N LEU A 185 -9.88 12.41 -4.83
CA LEU A 185 -9.99 13.26 -6.02
C LEU A 185 -10.41 14.64 -5.51
N ALA A 186 -9.67 15.70 -5.83
CA ALA A 186 -10.22 16.97 -6.32
C ALA A 186 -9.19 18.12 -6.31
N ALA A 187 -9.27 18.91 -7.38
CA ALA A 187 -8.77 20.26 -7.51
C ALA A 187 -9.35 21.22 -6.44
N LEU A 188 -8.68 22.37 -6.30
CA LEU A 188 -8.98 23.48 -5.39
C LEU A 188 -10.46 23.87 -5.26
N ASN A 189 -10.97 24.08 -4.03
CA ASN A 189 -11.20 25.40 -3.41
C ASN A 189 -12.04 25.32 -2.10
N GLN A 190 -11.48 25.89 -1.02
CA GLN A 190 -12.07 26.59 0.12
C GLN A 190 -13.43 26.20 0.78
N ARG A 191 -13.32 25.98 2.11
CA ARG A 191 -14.16 26.43 3.27
C ARG A 191 -15.29 25.53 3.83
N PHE A 192 -14.88 24.83 4.91
CA PHE A 192 -15.49 24.62 6.23
C PHE A 192 -16.57 23.55 6.54
N THR A 193 -16.13 22.67 7.46
CA THR A 193 -16.81 21.99 8.59
C THR A 193 -17.39 20.59 8.37
N LEU A 194 -16.94 19.70 9.27
CA LEU A 194 -16.88 18.22 9.22
C LEU A 194 -15.95 17.69 8.13
N ILE A 195 -14.69 17.47 8.47
CA ILE A 195 -13.73 16.92 7.51
C ILE A 195 -12.91 15.80 8.17
N PRO A 196 -13.08 14.52 7.77
CA PRO A 196 -12.06 13.50 7.96
C PRO A 196 -10.88 13.90 7.06
N LEU A 197 -9.88 14.52 7.67
CA LEU A 197 -8.68 15.07 7.03
C LEU A 197 -7.55 14.74 8.02
N ILE A 198 -6.58 13.88 7.71
CA ILE A 198 -5.51 14.08 6.73
C ILE A 198 -4.91 12.70 6.44
N LEU A 199 -4.68 12.35 5.17
CA LEU A 199 -3.85 11.20 4.79
C LEU A 199 -2.50 11.67 4.32
N PHE A 200 -1.51 10.84 4.62
CA PHE A 200 -0.34 10.70 3.80
C PHE A 200 -0.24 9.23 3.36
N PRO A 201 -0.74 8.83 2.18
CA PRO A 201 -0.57 7.45 1.70
C PRO A 201 0.88 7.26 1.26
N VAL A 202 1.66 6.37 1.88
CA VAL A 202 3.00 6.01 1.37
C VAL A 202 2.84 5.38 -0.01
N ALA A 203 3.02 6.19 -1.03
CA ALA A 203 2.74 5.78 -2.40
C ALA A 203 4.05 5.67 -3.18
N VAL A 204 4.16 4.61 -3.99
CA VAL A 204 5.36 4.36 -4.81
C VAL A 204 5.12 4.82 -6.22
N LYS A 205 5.94 5.76 -6.68
CA LYS A 205 5.91 6.29 -8.04
C LYS A 205 7.08 5.75 -8.84
N LEU A 206 6.84 5.25 -10.05
CA LEU A 206 7.86 4.61 -10.88
C LEU A 206 7.92 5.17 -12.30
N SER A 207 9.14 5.42 -12.78
CA SER A 207 9.45 5.81 -14.17
C SER A 207 10.43 4.83 -14.81
N ILE A 208 10.16 4.43 -16.07
CA ILE A 208 10.90 3.38 -16.79
C ILE A 208 11.06 3.76 -18.27
N ILE A 209 12.20 3.41 -18.88
CA ILE A 209 12.45 3.51 -20.33
C ILE A 209 12.43 2.11 -20.95
N ILE A 210 11.67 1.91 -22.03
CA ILE A 210 11.57 0.65 -22.78
C ILE A 210 12.09 0.84 -24.20
N LEU A 211 12.94 -0.08 -24.64
CA LEU A 211 13.45 -0.17 -26.00
C LEU A 211 13.11 -1.53 -26.61
N MET A 212 12.60 -1.53 -27.85
CA MET A 212 12.34 -2.77 -28.59
C MET A 212 13.49 -3.07 -29.55
N PHE A 213 13.83 -4.35 -29.70
CA PHE A 213 14.75 -4.82 -30.73
C PHE A 213 14.13 -5.88 -31.64
N LEU A 214 14.73 -6.02 -32.83
CA LEU A 214 14.34 -6.95 -33.89
C LEU A 214 14.56 -8.40 -33.45
#